data_AF-A0A2N2M286-F1
#
_entry.id   AF-A0A2N2M286-F1
#
_cell.length_a   1.000
_cell.length_b   1.000
_cell.length_c   1.000
_cell.angle_alpha   90.00
_cell.angle_beta   90.00
_cell.angle_gamma   90.00
#
_symmetry.space_group_name_H-M   'P 1'
#
loop_
_entity.id
_entity.type
_entity.pdbx_description
1 polymer ?
#
loop_
_entity_poly.entity_id
_entity_poly.type
_entity_poly.pdbx_seq_one_letter_code
_entity_poly.pdbx_strand_id
1 'polypeptide(L)'
;MHAVIMAGGRGTRFWPRSREKKPKHLLDIVSSRTIIQETVDRIKPLIDPKNILVVTGRKHARELIRQLPEVPAKNIIIEPVGRNTAACIGLAALHIQKKVKDDVMVVLPSDHAIGNPDKYRAVISAAARAAERGNALVTIGIQPDGPHTGFGYLEGGSSTGKIAGQEILRVKSIREKPDVRKAKAFVKSGHFFWNSGMFIWKASVILNEIKCYLPDLHAGLMTIREALGKASEAKTVEKIYRELASISIDYGVMEKAKNVFVLPAEFGWSDVGSWDALWDISAKDAKGNASSGGGKIILEDTEKSLICGTNKLVALVGMKDVIVVDTKDAILICKRGRSQDVKKIVDALEAKKLKQYL
;
A
#
# COMPACT_ATOMS: atom_id res chain seq x y z
N MET A 1 20.75 1.97 -1.13
CA MET A 1 19.36 1.60 -0.79
C MET A 1 18.58 1.26 -2.05
N HIS A 2 17.62 0.34 -1.91
CA HIS A 2 16.68 -0.11 -2.93
C HIS A 2 15.24 0.17 -2.48
N ALA A 3 14.34 0.45 -3.43
CA ALA A 3 12.90 0.51 -3.16
C ALA A 3 12.25 -0.81 -3.57
N VAL A 4 11.28 -1.27 -2.78
CA VAL A 4 10.45 -2.43 -3.09
C VAL A 4 9.00 -2.00 -3.02
N ILE A 5 8.36 -1.90 -4.18
CA ILE A 5 6.96 -1.51 -4.29
C ILE A 5 6.10 -2.76 -4.36
N MET A 6 5.21 -2.94 -3.39
CA MET A 6 4.29 -4.07 -3.31
C MET A 6 3.03 -3.77 -4.14
N ALA A 7 3.03 -4.21 -5.40
CA ALA A 7 1.95 -4.03 -6.37
C ALA A 7 0.96 -5.20 -6.35
N GLY A 8 0.34 -5.40 -5.18
CA GLY A 8 -0.69 -6.41 -4.93
C GLY A 8 -2.10 -5.81 -4.80
N GLY A 9 -3.06 -6.68 -4.46
CA GLY A 9 -4.44 -6.30 -4.15
C GLY A 9 -5.37 -6.22 -5.37
N ARG A 10 -6.67 -6.50 -5.14
CA ARG A 10 -7.71 -6.40 -6.16
C ARG A 10 -8.35 -5.00 -6.23
N GLY A 11 -8.35 -4.27 -5.12
CA GLY A 11 -8.95 -2.93 -5.06
C GLY A 11 -10.49 -2.91 -5.15
N THR A 12 -11.17 -3.99 -4.77
CA THR A 12 -12.62 -4.21 -5.01
C THR A 12 -13.54 -3.10 -4.50
N ARG A 13 -13.12 -2.32 -3.50
CA ARG A 13 -13.86 -1.17 -2.96
C ARG A 13 -13.93 0.02 -3.92
N PHE A 14 -13.11 0.04 -4.96
CA PHE A 14 -13.14 1.02 -6.05
C PHE A 14 -13.93 0.54 -7.26
N TRP A 15 -14.70 -0.53 -7.15
CA TRP A 15 -15.69 -0.82 -8.19
C TRP A 15 -16.61 0.41 -8.35
N PRO A 16 -16.97 0.83 -9.57
CA PRO A 16 -16.76 0.19 -10.86
C PRO A 16 -15.51 0.67 -11.61
N ARG A 17 -14.57 1.37 -10.99
CA ARG A 17 -13.29 1.73 -11.65
C ARG A 17 -12.27 0.61 -11.56
N SER A 18 -12.19 -0.07 -10.42
CA SER A 18 -11.37 -1.28 -10.29
C SER A 18 -12.02 -2.45 -11.02
N ARG A 19 -11.20 -3.23 -11.73
CA ARG A 19 -11.55 -4.50 -12.36
C ARG A 19 -10.48 -5.54 -12.08
N GLU A 20 -10.75 -6.81 -12.34
CA GLU A 20 -9.77 -7.88 -12.11
C GLU A 20 -8.45 -7.64 -12.84
N LYS A 21 -8.51 -7.09 -14.06
CA LYS A 21 -7.33 -6.73 -14.88
C LYS A 21 -6.75 -5.35 -14.55
N LYS A 22 -7.52 -4.47 -13.90
CA LYS A 22 -7.15 -3.10 -13.55
C LYS A 22 -7.38 -2.85 -12.05
N PRO A 23 -6.55 -3.45 -11.16
CA PRO A 23 -6.61 -3.21 -9.72
C PRO A 23 -6.31 -1.75 -9.37
N LYS A 24 -6.60 -1.39 -8.11
CA LYS A 24 -6.49 -0.04 -7.56
C LYS A 24 -5.17 0.68 -7.91
N HIS A 25 -4.02 0.03 -7.73
CA HIS A 25 -2.72 0.67 -8.00
C HIS A 25 -2.54 1.09 -9.46
N LEU A 26 -3.30 0.51 -10.40
CA LEU A 26 -3.30 0.87 -11.83
C LEU A 26 -4.38 1.90 -12.19
N LEU A 27 -5.06 2.49 -11.20
CA LEU A 27 -6.09 3.49 -11.40
C LEU A 27 -5.54 4.91 -11.19
N ASP A 28 -6.00 5.81 -12.04
CA ASP A 28 -5.85 7.26 -12.02
C ASP A 28 -6.99 7.92 -11.22
N ILE A 29 -7.12 7.57 -9.94
CA ILE A 29 -8.21 8.06 -9.08
C ILE A 29 -7.79 9.22 -8.17
N VAL A 30 -6.51 9.32 -7.83
CA VAL A 30 -5.98 10.40 -6.96
C VAL A 30 -5.53 11.60 -7.79
N SER A 31 -4.96 11.35 -8.96
CA SER A 31 -4.47 12.36 -9.92
C SER A 31 -4.71 11.88 -11.35
N SER A 32 -4.19 12.62 -12.34
CA SER A 32 -4.16 12.19 -13.74
C SER A 32 -3.18 11.03 -14.01
N ARG A 33 -2.34 10.67 -13.03
CA ARG A 33 -1.45 9.51 -13.10
C ARG A 33 -2.02 8.37 -12.28
N THR A 34 -1.62 7.14 -12.62
CA THR A 34 -2.02 5.99 -11.80
C THR A 34 -1.29 5.99 -10.45
N ILE A 35 -1.88 5.41 -9.41
CA ILE A 35 -1.29 5.44 -8.06
C ILE A 35 0.12 4.80 -8.04
N ILE A 36 0.35 3.77 -8.87
CA ILE A 36 1.68 3.17 -8.99
C ILE A 36 2.70 4.12 -9.62
N GLN A 37 2.29 4.89 -10.64
CA GLN A 37 3.14 5.91 -11.25
C GLN A 37 3.46 7.01 -10.25
N GLU A 38 2.47 7.50 -9.50
CA GLU A 38 2.66 8.44 -8.40
C GLU A 38 3.63 7.90 -7.35
N THR A 39 3.57 6.60 -7.03
CA THR A 39 4.48 5.98 -6.06
C THR A 39 5.92 5.96 -6.56
N VAL A 40 6.15 5.63 -7.84
CA VAL A 40 7.48 5.68 -8.47
C VAL A 40 7.98 7.11 -8.61
N ASP A 41 7.15 8.03 -9.10
CA ASP A 41 7.47 9.46 -9.26
C ASP A 41 7.87 10.11 -7.93
N ARG A 42 7.24 9.67 -6.83
CA ARG A 42 7.53 10.16 -5.48
C ARG A 42 8.89 9.70 -4.95
N ILE A 43 9.29 8.46 -5.23
CA ILE A 43 10.53 7.86 -4.69
C ILE A 43 11.74 8.02 -5.61
N LYS A 44 11.55 8.16 -6.93
CA LYS A 44 12.65 8.25 -7.91
C LYS A 44 13.65 9.40 -7.68
N PRO A 45 13.29 10.56 -7.07
CA PRO A 45 14.28 11.58 -6.73
C PRO A 45 15.24 11.13 -5.61
N LEU A 46 14.86 10.12 -4.83
CA LEU A 46 15.67 9.57 -3.73
C LEU A 46 16.37 8.26 -4.11
N ILE A 47 15.72 7.43 -4.93
CA ILE A 47 16.22 6.10 -5.33
C ILE A 47 16.14 5.99 -6.85
N ASP A 48 17.30 5.83 -7.49
CA ASP A 48 17.41 5.62 -8.94
C ASP A 48 16.46 4.49 -9.40
N PRO A 49 15.65 4.68 -10.47
CA PRO A 49 14.74 3.67 -10.99
C PRO A 49 15.36 2.28 -11.20
N LYS A 50 16.67 2.17 -11.47
CA LYS A 50 17.37 0.88 -11.59
C LYS A 50 17.40 0.07 -10.29
N ASN A 51 17.23 0.74 -9.16
CA ASN A 51 17.18 0.19 -7.80
C ASN A 51 15.74 0.09 -7.25
N ILE A 52 14.73 0.36 -8.07
CA ILE A 52 13.32 0.13 -7.73
C ILE A 52 12.93 -1.27 -8.22
N LEU A 53 12.45 -2.10 -7.31
CA LEU A 53 11.81 -3.38 -7.57
C LEU A 53 10.30 -3.23 -7.40
N VAL A 54 9.52 -3.84 -8.30
CA VAL A 54 8.05 -3.90 -8.18
C VAL A 54 7.67 -5.36 -8.11
N VAL A 55 7.04 -5.78 -7.02
CA VAL A 55 6.58 -7.16 -6.84
C VAL A 55 5.09 -7.23 -7.13
N THR A 56 4.68 -8.12 -8.04
CA THR A 56 3.30 -8.15 -8.53
C THR A 56 2.87 -9.52 -9.03
N GLY A 57 1.57 -9.74 -9.20
CA GLY A 57 1.04 -10.95 -9.82
C GLY A 57 1.24 -10.97 -11.34
N ARG A 58 1.42 -12.17 -11.92
CA ARG A 58 1.65 -12.38 -13.37
C ARG A 58 0.70 -11.60 -14.29
N LYS A 59 -0.57 -11.49 -13.91
CA LYS A 59 -1.61 -10.81 -14.71
C LYS A 59 -1.43 -9.29 -14.84
N HIS A 60 -0.64 -8.66 -13.96
CA HIS A 60 -0.43 -7.20 -13.96
C HIS A 60 0.95 -6.80 -14.50
N ALA A 61 1.90 -7.74 -14.59
CA ALA A 61 3.29 -7.46 -14.96
C ALA A 61 3.41 -6.71 -16.29
N ARG A 62 2.69 -7.11 -17.35
CA ARG A 62 2.73 -6.43 -18.66
C ARG A 62 2.25 -4.98 -18.57
N GLU A 63 1.19 -4.74 -17.81
CA GLU A 63 0.64 -3.40 -17.62
C GLU A 63 1.59 -2.50 -16.83
N LEU A 64 2.23 -3.06 -15.79
CA LEU A 64 3.22 -2.35 -14.99
C LEU A 64 4.47 -1.98 -15.80
N ILE A 65 4.99 -2.89 -16.64
CA ILE A 65 6.10 -2.60 -17.56
C ILE A 65 5.73 -1.43 -18.49
N ARG A 66 4.48 -1.39 -18.98
CA ARG A 66 4.00 -0.30 -19.84
C ARG A 66 3.86 1.03 -19.08
N GLN A 67 3.35 0.99 -17.85
CA GLN A 67 3.11 2.21 -17.05
C GLN A 67 4.38 2.78 -16.42
N LEU A 68 5.43 1.98 -16.25
CA LEU A 68 6.67 2.33 -15.56
C LEU A 68 7.90 2.11 -16.48
N PRO A 69 8.00 2.80 -17.62
CA PRO A 69 9.10 2.58 -18.58
C PRO A 69 10.49 2.87 -17.99
N GLU A 70 10.59 3.71 -16.96
CA GLU A 70 11.84 4.01 -16.26
C GLU A 70 12.32 2.89 -15.34
N VAL A 71 11.43 1.99 -14.90
CA VAL A 71 11.80 0.83 -14.08
C VAL A 71 12.20 -0.32 -15.01
N PRO A 72 13.44 -0.86 -14.91
CA PRO A 72 13.85 -1.96 -15.78
C PRO A 72 12.88 -3.14 -15.71
N ALA A 73 12.48 -3.70 -16.85
CA ALA A 73 11.51 -4.80 -16.87
C ALA A 73 11.92 -6.00 -15.99
N LYS A 74 13.23 -6.28 -15.89
CA LYS A 74 13.81 -7.31 -15.00
C LYS A 74 13.62 -7.05 -13.50
N ASN A 75 13.23 -5.83 -13.12
CA ASN A 75 12.91 -5.44 -11.76
C ASN A 75 11.42 -5.61 -11.41
N ILE A 76 10.59 -6.00 -12.39
CA ILE A 76 9.20 -6.39 -12.17
C ILE A 76 9.20 -7.88 -11.79
N ILE A 77 9.17 -8.16 -10.49
CA ILE A 77 9.24 -9.50 -9.90
C ILE A 77 7.83 -10.10 -9.87
N ILE A 78 7.69 -11.29 -10.43
CA ILE A 78 6.39 -11.96 -10.56
C ILE A 78 6.17 -12.92 -9.39
N GLU A 79 5.13 -12.64 -8.60
CA GLU A 79 4.53 -13.61 -7.71
C GLU A 79 3.58 -14.53 -8.50
N PRO A 80 3.77 -15.86 -8.45
CA PRO A 80 2.92 -16.81 -9.16
C PRO A 80 1.52 -16.92 -8.52
N VAL A 81 1.44 -16.73 -7.19
CA VAL A 81 0.20 -16.72 -6.41
C VAL A 81 0.36 -15.73 -5.25
N GLY A 82 -0.72 -15.04 -4.89
CA GLY A 82 -0.70 -14.12 -3.74
C GLY A 82 -0.51 -14.86 -2.42
N ARG A 83 0.52 -14.48 -1.67
CA ARG A 83 0.85 -15.01 -0.33
C ARG A 83 1.00 -13.92 0.73
N ASN A 84 0.38 -12.76 0.48
CA ASN A 84 0.41 -11.58 1.34
C ASN A 84 1.86 -11.03 1.48
N THR A 85 2.10 -10.05 2.35
CA THR A 85 3.30 -9.20 2.27
C THR A 85 4.61 -9.90 2.69
N ALA A 86 4.59 -10.93 3.54
CA ALA A 86 5.83 -11.56 4.02
C ALA A 86 6.61 -12.27 2.90
N ALA A 87 5.93 -13.05 2.06
CA ALA A 87 6.56 -13.75 0.93
C ALA A 87 7.06 -12.77 -0.14
N CYS A 88 6.24 -11.75 -0.45
CA CYS A 88 6.58 -10.65 -1.36
C CYS A 88 7.88 -9.94 -0.93
N ILE A 89 7.97 -9.56 0.35
CA ILE A 89 9.14 -8.90 0.94
C ILE A 89 10.36 -9.83 0.93
N GLY A 90 10.18 -11.08 1.35
CA GLY A 90 11.27 -12.06 1.37
C GLY A 90 11.85 -12.31 -0.02
N LEU A 91 11.01 -12.46 -1.04
CA LEU A 91 11.47 -12.63 -2.42
C LEU A 91 12.23 -11.40 -2.92
N ALA A 92 11.71 -10.20 -2.69
CA ALA A 92 12.40 -8.97 -3.05
C ALA A 92 13.78 -8.85 -2.35
N ALA A 93 13.87 -9.21 -1.07
CA ALA A 93 15.13 -9.21 -0.33
C ALA A 93 16.17 -10.16 -0.96
N LEU A 94 15.77 -11.34 -1.47
CA LEU A 94 16.68 -12.22 -2.20
C LEU A 94 17.17 -11.60 -3.52
N HIS A 95 16.28 -10.93 -4.26
CA HIS A 95 16.67 -10.22 -5.49
C HIS A 95 17.63 -9.07 -5.22
N ILE A 96 17.45 -8.35 -4.10
CA ILE A 96 18.42 -7.34 -3.63
C ILE A 96 19.75 -8.02 -3.34
N GLN A 97 19.78 -9.07 -2.49
CA GLN A 97 21.00 -9.81 -2.12
C GLN A 97 21.76 -10.38 -3.33
N LYS A 98 21.03 -10.78 -4.38
CA LYS A 98 21.62 -11.29 -5.62
C LYS A 98 22.32 -10.19 -6.43
N LYS A 99 21.79 -8.96 -6.42
CA LYS A 99 22.36 -7.81 -7.13
C LYS A 99 23.48 -7.15 -6.34
N VAL A 100 23.28 -6.99 -5.03
CA VAL A 100 24.20 -6.39 -4.07
C VAL A 100 24.21 -7.23 -2.81
N LYS A 101 25.38 -7.48 -2.20
CA LYS A 101 25.50 -8.41 -1.05
C LYS A 101 24.49 -8.12 0.07
N ASP A 102 24.30 -6.84 0.39
CA ASP A 102 23.30 -6.35 1.32
C ASP A 102 23.06 -4.85 1.07
N ASP A 103 21.85 -4.37 1.34
CA ASP A 103 21.49 -2.97 1.20
C ASP A 103 20.22 -2.66 2.01
N VAL A 104 19.99 -1.38 2.31
CA VAL A 104 18.73 -0.92 2.89
C VAL A 104 17.62 -1.05 1.85
N MET A 105 16.55 -1.72 2.25
CA MET A 105 15.33 -1.97 1.51
C MET A 105 14.22 -1.07 2.07
N VAL A 106 13.68 -0.20 1.22
CA VAL A 106 12.52 0.65 1.50
C VAL A 106 11.28 0.01 0.88
N VAL A 107 10.44 -0.60 1.71
CA VAL A 107 9.21 -1.28 1.32
C VAL A 107 8.05 -0.31 1.30
N LEU A 108 7.39 -0.20 0.15
CA LEU A 108 6.34 0.77 -0.12
C LEU A 108 5.07 0.07 -0.64
N PRO A 109 3.90 0.33 -0.06
CA PRO A 109 2.63 -0.01 -0.69
C PRO A 109 2.46 0.78 -2.00
N SER A 110 1.90 0.13 -3.01
CA SER A 110 1.69 0.70 -4.36
C SER A 110 0.48 1.61 -4.48
N ASP A 111 -0.34 1.70 -3.43
CA ASP A 111 -1.71 2.18 -3.50
C ASP A 111 -2.05 3.25 -2.45
N HIS A 112 -1.03 3.97 -1.96
CA HIS A 112 -1.17 5.08 -1.00
C HIS A 112 -1.05 6.46 -1.67
N ALA A 113 -1.81 7.43 -1.17
CA ALA A 113 -1.68 8.84 -1.48
C ALA A 113 -0.81 9.56 -0.44
N ILE A 114 -0.01 10.52 -0.91
CA ILE A 114 0.92 11.32 -0.10
C ILE A 114 0.83 12.76 -0.56
N GLY A 115 0.38 13.65 0.33
CA GLY A 115 0.18 15.07 0.04
C GLY A 115 1.47 15.90 -0.04
N ASN A 116 2.54 15.52 0.68
CA ASN A 116 3.82 16.24 0.67
C ASN A 116 5.00 15.31 0.33
N PRO A 117 5.37 15.20 -0.96
CA PRO A 117 6.48 14.35 -1.41
C PRO A 117 7.84 14.70 -0.82
N ASP A 118 8.13 15.98 -0.53
CA ASP A 118 9.42 16.40 0.04
C ASP A 118 9.57 15.94 1.49
N LYS A 119 8.57 16.20 2.34
CA LYS A 119 8.53 15.69 3.71
C LYS A 119 8.60 14.17 3.74
N TYR A 120 7.87 13.51 2.84
CA TYR A 120 7.92 12.06 2.69
C TYR A 120 9.34 11.56 2.41
N ARG A 121 10.05 12.14 1.43
CA ARG A 121 11.43 11.73 1.11
C ARG A 121 12.39 12.01 2.26
N ALA A 122 12.20 13.10 3.01
CA ALA A 122 13.01 13.40 4.19
C ALA A 122 12.82 12.33 5.28
N VAL A 123 11.58 11.91 5.53
CA VAL A 123 11.25 10.84 6.48
C VAL A 123 11.81 9.50 6.04
N ILE A 124 11.64 9.10 4.77
CA ILE A 124 12.22 7.86 4.23
C ILE A 124 13.75 7.87 4.33
N SER A 125 14.38 9.01 4.05
CA SER A 125 15.84 9.16 4.18
C SER A 125 16.30 9.00 5.63
N ALA A 126 15.57 9.57 6.58
CA ALA A 126 15.85 9.41 8.01
C ALA A 126 15.66 7.95 8.46
N ALA A 127 14.58 7.30 8.03
CA ALA A 127 14.32 5.90 8.31
C ALA A 127 15.39 4.97 7.73
N ALA A 128 15.88 5.26 6.52
CA ALA A 128 16.98 4.52 5.90
C ALA A 128 18.27 4.62 6.73
N ARG A 129 18.65 5.83 7.17
CA ARG A 129 19.79 6.04 8.08
C ARG A 129 19.61 5.33 9.43
N ALA A 130 18.37 5.22 9.92
CA ALA A 130 18.06 4.45 11.13
C ALA A 130 18.26 2.95 10.91
N ALA A 131 17.77 2.43 9.79
CA ALA A 131 17.90 1.02 9.40
C ALA A 131 19.35 0.58 9.14
N GLU A 132 20.25 1.52 8.82
CA GLU A 132 21.68 1.23 8.70
C GLU A 132 22.33 0.84 10.04
N ARG A 133 21.78 1.34 11.15
CA ARG A 133 22.32 1.19 12.51
C ARG A 133 21.80 -0.09 13.15
N GLY A 134 22.70 -1.05 13.34
CA GLY A 134 22.37 -2.34 13.94
C GLY A 134 21.37 -3.15 13.09
N ASN A 135 20.60 -4.01 13.76
CA ASN A 135 19.58 -4.87 13.13
C ASN A 135 18.19 -4.26 13.31
N ALA A 136 18.00 -2.99 12.95
CA ALA A 136 16.75 -2.26 13.17
C ALA A 136 15.68 -2.59 12.11
N LEU A 137 14.45 -2.83 12.57
CA LEU A 137 13.25 -2.84 11.73
C LEU A 137 12.52 -1.51 11.93
N VAL A 138 12.53 -0.66 10.91
CA VAL A 138 11.97 0.69 10.99
C VAL A 138 10.65 0.74 10.24
N THR A 139 9.64 1.36 10.84
CA THR A 139 8.34 1.65 10.19
C THR A 139 8.01 3.13 10.31
N ILE A 140 7.06 3.60 9.50
CA ILE A 140 6.57 4.98 9.56
C ILE A 140 5.19 4.99 10.24
N GLY A 141 5.07 5.80 11.29
CA GLY A 141 3.86 5.96 12.07
C GLY A 141 3.14 7.25 11.70
N ILE A 142 1.86 7.16 11.34
CA ILE A 142 1.05 8.36 11.03
C ILE A 142 0.25 8.75 12.28
N GLN A 143 0.20 10.05 12.57
CA GLN A 143 -0.62 10.54 13.67
C GLN A 143 -2.11 10.24 13.39
N PRO A 144 -2.82 9.51 14.27
CA PRO A 144 -4.23 9.24 14.08
C PRO A 144 -5.05 10.52 14.26
N ASP A 145 -5.95 10.80 13.31
CA ASP A 145 -6.97 11.85 13.43
C ASP A 145 -8.33 11.30 13.92
N GLY A 146 -8.45 9.97 14.03
CA GLY A 146 -9.67 9.29 14.43
C GLY A 146 -9.50 7.80 14.76
N PRO A 147 -10.53 7.15 15.34
CA PRO A 147 -10.48 5.75 15.75
C PRO A 147 -10.75 4.79 14.57
N HIS A 148 -9.85 4.73 13.60
CA HIS A 148 -9.97 3.85 12.43
C HIS A 148 -9.69 2.38 12.75
N THR A 149 -10.70 1.52 12.64
CA THR A 149 -10.56 0.07 12.91
C THR A 149 -9.91 -0.73 11.77
N GLY A 150 -9.72 -0.09 10.61
CA GLY A 150 -9.12 -0.73 9.43
C GLY A 150 -7.59 -0.74 9.41
N PHE A 151 -6.94 0.03 10.29
CA PHE A 151 -5.50 0.20 10.35
C PHE A 151 -4.85 -0.61 11.47
N GLY A 152 -3.56 -0.90 11.29
CA GLY A 152 -2.69 -1.27 12.39
C GLY A 152 -2.33 -0.06 13.25
N TYR A 153 -2.13 -0.29 14.54
CA TYR A 153 -1.67 0.72 15.48
C TYR A 153 -0.32 0.31 16.08
N LEU A 154 0.61 1.25 16.13
CA LEU A 154 1.96 1.15 16.67
C LEU A 154 2.00 1.94 17.98
N GLU A 155 2.26 1.29 19.10
CA GLU A 155 2.49 1.97 20.37
C GLU A 155 3.92 2.50 20.43
N GLY A 156 4.07 3.82 20.40
CA GLY A 156 5.34 4.51 20.61
C GLY A 156 5.81 4.38 22.05
N GLY A 157 7.06 3.95 22.22
CA GLY A 157 7.76 3.91 23.49
C GLY A 157 8.71 5.08 23.68
N SER A 158 9.81 4.83 24.38
CA SER A 158 10.82 5.85 24.64
C SER A 158 11.49 6.31 23.36
N SER A 159 11.76 7.62 23.29
CA SER A 159 12.58 8.22 22.25
C SER A 159 14.00 7.66 22.32
N THR A 160 14.54 7.25 21.16
CA THR A 160 15.93 6.80 21.02
C THR A 160 16.81 7.86 20.36
N GLY A 161 16.29 9.10 20.29
CA GLY A 161 16.97 10.27 19.76
C GLY A 161 16.32 10.80 18.49
N LYS A 162 17.11 11.55 17.71
CA LYS A 162 16.70 12.07 16.41
C LYS A 162 17.66 11.64 15.32
N ILE A 163 17.12 11.34 14.14
CA ILE A 163 17.89 11.03 12.94
C ILE A 163 17.47 12.00 11.84
N ALA A 164 18.43 12.82 11.38
CA ALA A 164 18.16 13.89 10.41
C ALA A 164 16.97 14.80 10.82
N GLY A 165 16.89 15.13 12.13
CA GLY A 165 15.84 15.97 12.69
C GLY A 165 14.51 15.25 12.98
N GLN A 166 14.31 14.03 12.49
CA GLN A 166 13.12 13.21 12.75
C GLN A 166 13.26 12.45 14.06
N GLU A 167 12.22 12.45 14.89
CA GLU A 167 12.17 11.63 16.10
C GLU A 167 12.08 10.14 15.74
N ILE A 168 12.78 9.32 16.51
CA ILE A 168 12.69 7.86 16.42
C ILE A 168 12.31 7.30 17.79
N LEU A 169 11.26 6.49 17.80
CA LEU A 169 10.73 5.86 19.01
C LEU A 169 10.92 4.35 18.91
N ARG A 170 11.20 3.69 20.04
CA ARG A 170 11.08 2.24 20.10
C ARG A 170 9.61 1.84 20.08
N VAL A 171 9.23 0.85 19.29
CA VAL A 171 7.86 0.32 19.32
C VAL A 171 7.69 -0.61 20.52
N LYS A 172 6.67 -0.35 21.35
CA LYS A 172 6.32 -1.19 22.51
C LYS A 172 5.43 -2.36 22.11
N SER A 173 4.43 -2.08 21.29
CA SER A 173 3.48 -3.07 20.82
C SER A 173 2.90 -2.68 19.47
N ILE A 174 2.49 -3.69 18.70
CA ILE A 174 1.75 -3.54 17.45
C ILE A 174 0.39 -4.23 17.63
N ARG A 175 -0.65 -3.57 17.12
CA ARG A 175 -2.04 -4.01 17.22
C ARG A 175 -2.72 -3.83 15.88
N GLU A 176 -2.84 -4.92 15.12
CA GLU A 176 -3.55 -4.90 13.84
C GLU A 176 -5.08 -4.87 14.02
N LYS A 177 -5.72 -3.89 13.38
CA LYS A 177 -7.19 -3.77 13.22
C LYS A 177 -7.98 -3.95 14.52
N PRO A 178 -7.75 -3.06 15.51
CA PRO A 178 -8.47 -3.12 16.78
C PRO A 178 -9.97 -2.87 16.60
N ASP A 179 -10.76 -3.34 17.58
CA ASP A 179 -12.15 -2.91 17.69
C ASP A 179 -12.25 -1.40 17.96
N VAL A 180 -13.44 -0.83 17.74
CA VAL A 180 -13.69 0.62 17.86
C VAL A 180 -13.41 1.17 19.26
N ARG A 181 -13.61 0.36 20.32
CA ARG A 181 -13.37 0.79 21.70
C ARG A 181 -11.87 0.94 21.93
N LYS A 182 -11.07 -0.03 21.50
CA LYS A 182 -9.60 0.02 21.54
C LYS A 182 -9.05 1.14 20.67
N ALA A 183 -9.55 1.30 19.44
CA ALA A 183 -9.13 2.39 18.56
C ALA A 183 -9.35 3.77 19.22
N LYS A 184 -10.51 4.00 19.86
CA LYS A 184 -10.77 5.22 20.64
C LYS A 184 -9.77 5.41 21.79
N ALA A 185 -9.46 4.35 22.52
CA ALA A 185 -8.49 4.40 23.62
C ALA A 185 -7.07 4.71 23.12
N PHE A 186 -6.66 4.12 22.00
CA PHE A 186 -5.35 4.37 21.38
C PHE A 186 -5.18 5.82 20.97
N VAL A 187 -6.17 6.38 20.25
CA VAL A 187 -6.16 7.79 19.84
C VAL A 187 -6.12 8.71 21.07
N LYS A 188 -6.96 8.44 22.09
CA LYS A 188 -7.01 9.25 23.31
C LYS A 188 -5.68 9.26 24.07
N SER A 189 -4.92 8.17 24.03
CA SER A 189 -3.64 8.09 24.75
C SER A 189 -2.54 8.98 24.14
N GLY A 190 -2.65 9.36 22.87
CA GLY A 190 -1.62 10.14 22.15
C GLY A 190 -0.30 9.40 21.89
N HIS A 191 -0.16 8.15 22.34
CA HIS A 191 1.06 7.36 22.19
C HIS A 191 1.00 6.32 21.06
N PHE A 192 -0.10 6.27 20.32
CA PHE A 192 -0.24 5.35 19.20
C PHE A 192 -0.22 6.07 17.86
N PHE A 193 0.40 5.43 16.88
CA PHE A 193 0.46 5.86 15.50
C PHE A 193 -0.21 4.81 14.61
N TRP A 194 -0.82 5.21 13.51
CA TRP A 194 -1.20 4.25 12.49
C TRP A 194 0.02 3.65 11.81
N ASN A 195 0.00 2.33 11.64
CA ASN A 195 0.96 1.61 10.83
C ASN A 195 0.73 1.96 9.36
N SER A 196 1.66 2.71 8.77
CA SER A 196 1.54 3.14 7.36
C SER A 196 1.75 2.01 6.35
N GLY A 197 2.14 0.81 6.77
CA GLY A 197 2.50 -0.30 5.89
C GLY A 197 3.81 -0.08 5.12
N MET A 198 4.56 0.98 5.44
CA MET A 198 5.89 1.24 4.91
C MET A 198 6.96 0.77 5.88
N PHE A 199 7.96 0.07 5.36
CA PHE A 199 8.99 -0.53 6.19
C PHE A 199 10.38 -0.29 5.62
N ILE A 200 11.37 -0.13 6.50
CA ILE A 200 12.73 0.20 6.15
C ILE A 200 13.69 -0.63 7.01
N TRP A 201 14.53 -1.45 6.37
CA TRP A 201 15.50 -2.35 7.02
C TRP A 201 16.56 -2.79 6.02
N LYS A 202 17.64 -3.44 6.46
CA LYS A 202 18.54 -4.16 5.54
C LYS A 202 17.89 -5.45 5.04
N ALA A 203 18.19 -5.85 3.80
CA ALA A 203 17.72 -7.11 3.23
C ALA A 203 18.16 -8.31 4.08
N SER A 204 19.40 -8.31 4.59
CA SER A 204 19.90 -9.33 5.51
C SER A 204 19.11 -9.41 6.82
N VAL A 205 18.76 -8.27 7.40
CA VAL A 205 18.04 -8.18 8.69
C VAL A 205 16.66 -8.78 8.55
N ILE A 206 15.88 -8.39 7.54
CA ILE A 206 14.53 -8.95 7.38
C ILE A 206 14.55 -10.45 7.07
N LEU A 207 15.52 -10.94 6.31
CA LEU A 207 15.66 -12.38 6.06
C LEU A 207 16.00 -13.16 7.34
N ASN A 208 16.81 -12.58 8.23
CA ASN A 208 17.10 -13.17 9.55
C ASN A 208 15.86 -13.19 10.44
N GLU A 209 15.07 -12.12 10.47
CA GLU A 209 13.82 -12.06 11.25
C GLU A 209 12.79 -13.05 10.68
N ILE A 210 12.68 -13.19 9.36
CA ILE A 210 11.88 -14.22 8.69
C ILE A 210 12.38 -15.63 9.08
N LYS A 211 13.69 -15.86 9.15
CA LYS A 211 14.25 -17.13 9.63
C LYS A 211 13.80 -17.46 11.05
N CYS A 212 13.79 -16.47 11.94
CA CYS A 212 13.41 -16.64 13.34
C CYS A 212 11.90 -16.88 13.54
N TYR A 213 11.05 -16.14 12.82
CA TYR A 213 9.61 -16.12 13.09
C TYR A 213 8.75 -16.85 12.05
N LEU A 214 9.30 -17.14 10.86
CA LEU A 214 8.66 -17.82 9.74
C LEU A 214 9.63 -18.82 9.08
N PRO A 215 10.13 -19.84 9.81
CA PRO A 215 11.18 -20.74 9.32
C PRO A 215 10.81 -21.47 8.02
N ASP A 216 9.55 -21.85 7.83
CA ASP A 216 9.08 -22.50 6.60
C ASP A 216 9.17 -21.57 5.38
N LEU A 217 8.79 -20.30 5.57
CA LEU A 217 8.96 -19.27 4.55
C LEU A 217 10.45 -19.08 4.23
N HIS A 218 11.30 -18.99 5.27
CA HIS A 218 12.74 -18.89 5.07
C HIS A 218 13.31 -20.08 4.29
N ALA A 219 12.94 -21.31 4.62
CA ALA A 219 13.41 -22.52 3.92
C ALA A 219 13.02 -22.49 2.43
N GLY A 220 11.77 -22.11 2.13
CA GLY A 220 11.31 -21.91 0.76
C GLY A 220 12.12 -20.82 0.04
N LEU A 221 12.38 -19.68 0.71
CA LEU A 221 13.19 -18.59 0.17
C LEU A 221 14.64 -19.04 -0.11
N MET A 222 15.26 -19.85 0.74
CA MET A 222 16.60 -20.37 0.50
C MET A 222 16.65 -21.27 -0.75
N THR A 223 15.62 -22.09 -0.96
CA THR A 223 15.48 -22.91 -2.18
C THR A 223 15.33 -22.03 -3.43
N ILE A 224 14.52 -20.96 -3.34
CA ILE A 224 14.37 -19.98 -4.42
C ILE A 224 15.72 -19.30 -4.71
N ARG A 225 16.46 -18.91 -3.68
CA ARG A 225 17.76 -18.22 -3.80
C ARG A 225 18.74 -18.99 -4.68
N GLU A 226 18.77 -20.32 -4.56
CA GLU A 226 19.64 -21.18 -5.38
C GLU A 226 19.25 -21.22 -6.86
N ALA A 227 17.98 -20.93 -7.18
CA ALA A 227 17.45 -20.89 -8.54
C ALA A 227 17.52 -19.50 -9.18
N LEU A 228 17.73 -18.42 -8.41
CA LEU A 228 17.75 -17.05 -8.94
C LEU A 228 18.80 -16.85 -10.04
N GLY A 229 18.35 -16.32 -11.18
CA GLY A 229 19.12 -16.09 -12.40
C GLY A 229 19.29 -17.34 -13.29
N LYS A 230 18.75 -18.50 -12.90
CA LYS A 230 18.82 -19.73 -13.70
C LYS A 230 17.55 -19.92 -14.52
N ALA A 231 17.63 -20.73 -15.58
CA ALA A 231 16.45 -21.10 -16.39
C ALA A 231 15.31 -21.76 -15.57
N SER A 232 15.64 -22.36 -14.43
CA SER A 232 14.69 -22.99 -13.52
C SER A 232 13.98 -22.02 -12.57
N GLU A 233 14.40 -20.74 -12.47
CA GLU A 233 13.90 -19.78 -11.49
C GLU A 233 12.37 -19.74 -11.42
N ALA A 234 11.71 -19.49 -12.54
CA ALA A 234 10.26 -19.34 -12.59
C ALA A 234 9.52 -20.60 -12.10
N LYS A 235 10.02 -21.79 -12.47
CA LYS A 235 9.43 -23.08 -12.06
C LYS A 235 9.64 -23.33 -10.56
N THR A 236 10.82 -23.02 -10.04
CA THR A 236 11.14 -23.16 -8.61
C THR A 236 10.31 -22.19 -7.78
N VAL A 237 10.23 -20.92 -8.16
CA VAL A 237 9.41 -19.91 -7.48
C VAL A 237 7.95 -20.34 -7.46
N GLU A 238 7.40 -20.80 -8.59
CA GLU A 238 6.02 -21.29 -8.67
C GLU A 238 5.74 -22.47 -7.74
N LYS A 239 6.62 -23.49 -7.75
CA LYS A 239 6.46 -24.66 -6.88
C LYS A 239 6.44 -24.24 -5.40
N ILE A 240 7.46 -23.50 -4.96
CA ILE A 240 7.61 -23.11 -3.56
C ILE A 240 6.46 -22.20 -3.12
N TYR A 241 6.10 -21.18 -3.91
CA TYR A 241 5.04 -20.24 -3.53
C TYR A 241 3.67 -20.90 -3.32
N ARG A 242 3.35 -21.97 -4.06
CA ARG A 242 2.10 -22.70 -3.88
C ARG A 242 2.00 -23.35 -2.50
N GLU A 243 3.12 -23.75 -1.91
CA GLU A 243 3.20 -24.41 -0.61
C GLU A 243 3.30 -23.41 0.55
N LEU A 244 3.70 -22.15 0.29
CA LEU A 244 3.82 -21.12 1.33
C LEU A 244 2.47 -20.77 1.97
N ALA A 245 2.49 -20.54 3.27
CA ALA A 245 1.38 -19.92 3.99
C ALA A 245 1.19 -18.46 3.54
N SER A 246 -0.07 -18.01 3.52
CA SER A 246 -0.40 -16.61 3.23
C SER A 246 -0.40 -15.79 4.52
N ILE A 247 0.65 -15.00 4.76
CA ILE A 247 0.81 -14.22 6.00
C ILE A 247 1.41 -12.83 5.71
N SER A 248 0.92 -11.80 6.42
CA SER A 248 1.51 -10.45 6.30
C SER A 248 2.81 -10.37 7.09
N ILE A 249 3.66 -9.43 6.72
CA ILE A 249 4.89 -9.15 7.47
C ILE A 249 4.60 -8.62 8.88
N ASP A 250 3.49 -7.90 9.05
CA ASP A 250 3.04 -7.37 10.33
C ASP A 250 2.81 -8.49 11.35
N TYR A 251 1.92 -9.44 11.04
CA TYR A 251 1.65 -10.62 11.88
C TYR A 251 2.83 -11.59 11.92
N GLY A 252 3.51 -11.76 10.79
CA GLY A 252 4.54 -12.76 10.62
C GLY A 252 5.80 -12.45 11.41
N VAL A 253 6.20 -11.17 11.42
CA VAL A 253 7.48 -10.68 11.95
C VAL A 253 7.28 -9.50 12.90
N MET A 254 6.66 -8.40 12.45
CA MET A 254 6.70 -7.12 13.18
C MET A 254 6.09 -7.18 14.57
N GLU A 255 4.98 -7.91 14.76
CA GLU A 255 4.34 -8.09 16.08
C GLU A 255 5.20 -8.87 17.08
N LYS A 256 6.21 -9.62 16.59
CA LYS A 256 7.04 -10.54 17.40
C LYS A 256 8.48 -10.05 17.56
N ALA A 257 8.94 -9.23 16.63
CA ALA A 257 10.30 -8.72 16.58
C ALA A 257 10.60 -7.77 17.75
N LYS A 258 11.85 -7.79 18.24
CA LYS A 258 12.26 -7.04 19.45
C LYS A 258 12.87 -5.66 19.15
N ASN A 259 13.41 -5.48 17.94
CA ASN A 259 14.19 -4.30 17.56
C ASN A 259 13.44 -3.45 16.53
N VAL A 260 12.18 -3.14 16.86
CA VAL A 260 11.27 -2.38 16.01
C VAL A 260 11.26 -0.92 16.45
N PHE A 261 11.35 -0.01 15.48
CA PHE A 261 11.31 1.42 15.68
C PHE A 261 10.28 2.07 14.78
N VAL A 262 9.70 3.16 15.24
CA VAL A 262 8.76 3.98 14.48
C VAL A 262 9.29 5.39 14.36
N LEU A 263 9.23 5.95 13.16
CA LEU A 263 9.36 7.39 12.94
C LEU A 263 7.95 7.97 12.81
N PRO A 264 7.47 8.76 13.79
CA PRO A 264 6.26 9.54 13.64
C PRO A 264 6.41 10.51 12.47
N ALA A 265 5.38 10.60 11.62
CA ALA A 265 5.46 11.41 10.42
C ALA A 265 4.13 12.05 10.02
N GLU A 266 4.25 13.22 9.40
CA GLU A 266 3.14 13.98 8.85
C GLU A 266 3.50 14.50 7.44
N PHE A 267 2.90 13.89 6.43
CA PHE A 267 3.09 14.26 5.02
C PHE A 267 1.82 14.09 4.19
N GLY A 268 0.65 14.17 4.83
CA GLY A 268 -0.66 13.98 4.19
C GLY A 268 -0.84 12.56 3.65
N TRP A 269 -0.67 11.56 4.52
CA TRP A 269 -0.82 10.15 4.16
C TRP A 269 -2.29 9.74 4.08
N SER A 270 -2.64 8.92 3.09
CA SER A 270 -3.89 8.18 3.05
C SER A 270 -3.67 6.82 2.40
N ASP A 271 -4.27 5.78 2.97
CA ASP A 271 -4.30 4.45 2.35
C ASP A 271 -5.20 4.38 1.11
N VAL A 272 -6.00 5.42 0.86
CA VAL A 272 -7.01 5.47 -0.21
C VAL A 272 -7.84 4.18 -0.21
N GLY A 273 -8.35 3.76 0.95
CA GLY A 273 -8.99 2.44 1.11
C GLY A 273 -10.38 2.31 0.50
N SER A 274 -11.07 3.42 0.23
CA SER A 274 -12.43 3.46 -0.32
C SER A 274 -12.76 4.81 -0.98
N TRP A 275 -13.94 4.92 -1.58
CA TRP A 275 -14.42 6.18 -2.14
C TRP A 275 -14.58 7.30 -1.10
N ASP A 276 -14.95 6.96 0.13
CA ASP A 276 -14.95 7.93 1.25
C ASP A 276 -13.54 8.52 1.47
N ALA A 277 -12.52 7.65 1.56
CA ALA A 277 -11.14 8.10 1.72
C ALA A 277 -10.66 8.96 0.52
N LEU A 278 -11.14 8.68 -0.69
CA LEU A 278 -10.85 9.52 -1.85
C LEU A 278 -11.51 10.90 -1.71
N TRP A 279 -12.76 10.97 -1.27
CA TRP A 279 -13.43 12.26 -1.01
C TRP A 279 -12.67 13.07 0.05
N ASP A 280 -12.21 12.42 1.13
CA ASP A 280 -11.47 13.09 2.22
C ASP A 280 -10.25 13.84 1.68
N ILE A 281 -9.46 13.20 0.81
CA ILE A 281 -8.23 13.79 0.24
C ILE A 281 -8.45 14.66 -1.00
N SER A 282 -9.65 14.66 -1.58
CA SER A 282 -9.94 15.44 -2.79
C SER A 282 -10.12 16.92 -2.47
N ALA A 283 -9.77 17.77 -3.45
CA ALA A 283 -10.17 19.18 -3.43
C ALA A 283 -11.71 19.29 -3.48
N LYS A 284 -12.27 20.20 -2.68
CA LYS A 284 -13.71 20.36 -2.51
C LYS A 284 -14.15 21.76 -2.92
N ASP A 285 -15.36 21.87 -3.46
CA ASP A 285 -16.03 23.14 -3.68
C ASP A 285 -16.57 23.75 -2.36
N ALA A 286 -17.22 24.91 -2.46
CA ALA A 286 -17.79 25.61 -1.30
C ALA A 286 -18.90 24.81 -0.57
N LYS A 287 -19.53 23.83 -1.23
CA LYS A 287 -20.56 22.95 -0.66
C LYS A 287 -19.98 21.60 -0.18
N GLY A 288 -18.65 21.45 -0.22
CA GLY A 288 -17.96 20.23 0.18
C GLY A 288 -18.03 19.11 -0.85
N ASN A 289 -18.41 19.38 -2.09
CA ASN A 289 -18.41 18.36 -3.15
C ASN A 289 -17.03 18.23 -3.77
N ALA A 290 -16.65 17.00 -4.09
CA ALA A 290 -15.47 16.68 -4.87
C ALA A 290 -15.88 16.11 -6.22
N SER A 291 -15.17 16.49 -7.28
CA SER A 291 -15.39 15.99 -8.63
C SER A 291 -14.07 15.51 -9.25
N SER A 292 -14.12 14.40 -9.99
CA SER A 292 -12.98 13.84 -10.70
C SER A 292 -13.41 13.05 -11.95
N GLY A 293 -12.44 12.66 -12.78
CA GLY A 293 -12.67 11.79 -13.94
C GLY A 293 -12.92 12.50 -15.28
N GLY A 294 -12.98 13.83 -15.31
CA GLY A 294 -13.04 14.64 -16.54
C GLY A 294 -14.41 14.68 -17.24
N GLY A 295 -15.44 14.00 -16.72
CA GLY A 295 -16.81 14.07 -17.22
C GLY A 295 -17.50 15.41 -16.90
N LYS A 296 -18.58 15.70 -17.63
CA LYS A 296 -19.43 16.89 -17.37
C LYS A 296 -20.27 16.66 -16.12
N ILE A 297 -20.20 17.57 -15.16
CA ILE A 297 -20.91 17.45 -13.87
C ILE A 297 -21.74 18.71 -13.64
N ILE A 298 -23.02 18.54 -13.30
CA ILE A 298 -23.95 19.61 -12.95
C ILE A 298 -24.51 19.33 -11.56
N LEU A 299 -24.33 20.26 -10.64
CA LEU A 299 -24.77 20.10 -9.25
C LEU A 299 -25.73 21.25 -8.89
N GLU A 300 -26.97 20.90 -8.60
CA GLU A 300 -27.98 21.80 -8.05
C GLU A 300 -28.30 21.34 -6.63
N ASP A 301 -28.27 22.26 -5.66
CA ASP A 301 -28.52 21.95 -4.24
C ASP A 301 -27.87 20.63 -3.74
N THR A 302 -26.59 20.42 -4.07
CA THR A 302 -25.86 19.19 -3.71
C THR A 302 -24.70 19.50 -2.76
N GLU A 303 -24.53 18.68 -1.73
CA GLU A 303 -23.52 18.89 -0.68
C GLU A 303 -22.74 17.63 -0.31
N LYS A 304 -21.49 17.80 0.14
CA LYS A 304 -20.65 16.75 0.74
C LYS A 304 -20.59 15.45 -0.08
N SER A 305 -20.61 15.57 -1.40
CA SER A 305 -20.72 14.43 -2.33
C SER A 305 -19.44 14.23 -3.15
N LEU A 306 -19.22 13.01 -3.64
CA LEU A 306 -18.11 12.68 -4.55
C LEU A 306 -18.69 12.23 -5.89
N ILE A 307 -18.27 12.89 -6.97
CA ILE A 307 -18.69 12.53 -8.32
C ILE A 307 -17.45 12.20 -9.15
N CYS A 308 -17.33 10.94 -9.53
CA CYS A 308 -16.29 10.44 -10.43
C CYS A 308 -16.94 10.12 -11.78
N GLY A 309 -17.09 11.14 -12.62
CA GLY A 309 -17.69 11.02 -13.95
C GLY A 309 -16.61 10.81 -15.00
N THR A 310 -16.65 9.70 -15.76
CA THR A 310 -15.64 9.46 -16.82
C THR A 310 -16.19 9.55 -18.24
N ASN A 311 -17.45 9.15 -18.48
CA ASN A 311 -17.98 9.07 -19.84
C ASN A 311 -19.25 9.90 -20.03
N LYS A 312 -20.14 9.92 -19.02
CA LYS A 312 -21.46 10.55 -19.13
C LYS A 312 -21.50 11.91 -18.43
N LEU A 313 -22.48 12.72 -18.82
CA LEU A 313 -22.90 13.86 -18.00
C LEU A 313 -23.61 13.33 -16.74
N VAL A 314 -23.16 13.77 -15.57
CA VAL A 314 -23.79 13.44 -14.27
C VAL A 314 -24.42 14.70 -13.69
N ALA A 315 -25.73 14.66 -13.43
CA ALA A 315 -26.46 15.74 -12.79
C ALA A 315 -27.03 15.27 -11.44
N LEU A 316 -26.82 16.05 -10.39
CA LEU A 316 -27.41 15.81 -9.05
C LEU A 316 -28.21 17.02 -8.61
N VAL A 317 -29.40 16.78 -8.06
CA VAL A 317 -30.33 17.81 -7.58
C VAL A 317 -30.79 17.42 -6.17
N GLY A 318 -30.57 18.29 -5.17
CA GLY A 318 -31.06 18.07 -3.80
C GLY A 318 -30.38 16.92 -3.06
N MET A 319 -29.16 16.56 -3.44
CA MET A 319 -28.47 15.36 -2.92
C MET A 319 -27.42 15.72 -1.87
N LYS A 320 -27.31 14.90 -0.82
CA LYS A 320 -26.31 15.10 0.23
C LYS A 320 -25.64 13.79 0.60
N ASP A 321 -24.32 13.85 0.81
CA ASP A 321 -23.53 12.69 1.22
C ASP A 321 -23.67 11.51 0.22
N VAL A 322 -23.57 11.78 -1.08
CA VAL A 322 -23.66 10.76 -2.14
C VAL A 322 -22.33 10.58 -2.85
N ILE A 323 -21.99 9.34 -3.18
CA ILE A 323 -20.88 8.97 -4.05
C ILE A 323 -21.49 8.44 -5.35
N VAL A 324 -21.13 9.07 -6.47
CA VAL A 324 -21.50 8.62 -7.83
C VAL A 324 -20.24 8.34 -8.61
N VAL A 325 -20.13 7.13 -9.15
CA VAL A 325 -19.00 6.71 -9.99
C VAL A 325 -19.54 6.15 -11.29
N ASP A 326 -19.29 6.86 -12.39
CA ASP A 326 -19.67 6.46 -13.74
C ASP A 326 -18.46 5.87 -14.46
N THR A 327 -18.70 4.71 -15.09
CA THR A 327 -17.80 4.08 -16.05
C THR A 327 -18.58 3.68 -17.30
N LYS A 328 -17.89 3.24 -18.34
CA LYS A 328 -18.49 2.98 -19.66
C LYS A 328 -19.68 2.01 -19.58
N ASP A 329 -19.58 1.01 -18.71
CA ASP A 329 -20.47 -0.14 -18.62
C ASP A 329 -21.22 -0.24 -17.29
N ALA A 330 -20.83 0.52 -16.26
CA ALA A 330 -21.44 0.44 -14.93
C ALA A 330 -21.45 1.79 -14.20
N ILE A 331 -22.44 1.97 -13.33
CA ILE A 331 -22.57 3.10 -12.42
C ILE A 331 -22.69 2.57 -11.00
N LEU A 332 -21.94 3.16 -10.07
CA LEU A 332 -22.16 3.02 -8.63
C LEU A 332 -22.76 4.30 -8.08
N ILE A 333 -23.81 4.15 -7.30
CA ILE A 333 -24.36 5.21 -6.45
C ILE A 333 -24.44 4.64 -5.04
N CYS A 334 -23.78 5.30 -4.08
CA CYS A 334 -23.90 4.90 -2.68
C CYS A 334 -23.84 6.11 -1.74
N LYS A 335 -24.29 5.93 -0.50
CA LYS A 335 -24.18 6.95 0.53
C LYS A 335 -22.73 7.04 1.04
N ARG A 336 -22.21 8.26 1.17
CA ARG A 336 -20.96 8.58 1.85
C ARG A 336 -21.02 8.07 3.31
N GLY A 337 -19.95 7.46 3.78
CA GLY A 337 -19.88 6.68 5.03
C GLY A 337 -20.21 5.19 4.87
N ARG A 338 -20.67 4.75 3.70
CA ARG A 338 -20.91 3.32 3.39
C ARG A 338 -20.06 2.79 2.24
N SER A 339 -19.05 3.51 1.76
CA SER A 339 -18.26 3.05 0.60
C SER A 339 -17.47 1.77 0.85
N GLN A 340 -17.22 1.39 2.11
CA GLN A 340 -16.64 0.09 2.46
C GLN A 340 -17.54 -1.09 2.03
N ASP A 341 -18.87 -0.89 2.00
CA ASP A 341 -19.84 -1.90 1.57
C ASP A 341 -19.78 -2.19 0.07
N VAL A 342 -19.07 -1.39 -0.74
CA VAL A 342 -18.94 -1.62 -2.19
C VAL A 342 -18.34 -3.01 -2.50
N LYS A 343 -17.52 -3.56 -1.60
CA LYS A 343 -17.04 -4.94 -1.73
C LYS A 343 -18.20 -5.95 -1.85
N LYS A 344 -19.31 -5.73 -1.14
CA LYS A 344 -20.49 -6.60 -1.18
C LYS A 344 -21.14 -6.62 -2.58
N ILE A 345 -21.01 -5.54 -3.35
CA ILE A 345 -21.48 -5.50 -4.74
C ILE A 345 -20.60 -6.41 -5.61
N VAL A 346 -19.28 -6.38 -5.42
CA VAL A 346 -18.36 -7.29 -6.12
C VAL A 346 -18.68 -8.75 -5.78
N ASP A 347 -18.88 -9.06 -4.50
CA ASP A 347 -19.27 -10.41 -4.05
C ASP A 347 -20.61 -10.84 -4.70
N ALA A 348 -21.58 -9.93 -4.82
CA ALA A 348 -22.86 -10.19 -5.49
C ALA A 348 -22.73 -10.38 -7.01
N LEU A 349 -21.84 -9.63 -7.67
CA LEU A 349 -21.54 -9.80 -9.11
C LEU A 349 -20.91 -11.16 -9.38
N GLU A 350 -19.98 -11.60 -8.52
CA GLU A 350 -19.39 -12.94 -8.57
C GLU A 350 -20.45 -14.03 -8.42
N ALA A 351 -21.32 -13.92 -7.40
CA ALA A 351 -22.40 -14.87 -7.17
C ALA A 351 -23.39 -14.95 -8.35
N LYS A 352 -23.70 -13.80 -8.97
CA LYS A 352 -24.54 -13.71 -10.18
C LYS A 352 -23.83 -14.08 -11.48
N LYS A 353 -22.55 -14.46 -11.42
CA LYS A 353 -21.70 -14.79 -12.59
C LYS A 353 -21.61 -13.67 -13.63
N LEU A 354 -21.75 -12.42 -13.21
CA LEU A 354 -21.69 -11.23 -14.07
C LEU A 354 -20.23 -10.79 -14.29
N LYS A 355 -19.42 -11.70 -14.84
CA LYS A 355 -17.96 -11.57 -14.96
C LYS A 355 -17.52 -10.38 -15.81
N GLN A 356 -18.35 -9.89 -16.73
CA GLN A 356 -18.03 -8.73 -17.55
C GLN A 356 -17.85 -7.44 -16.73
N TYR A 357 -18.41 -7.38 -15.52
CA TYR A 357 -18.31 -6.21 -14.62
C TYR A 357 -17.26 -6.36 -13.52
N LEU A 358 -16.44 -7.42 -13.52
CA LEU A 358 -15.49 -7.76 -12.45
C LEU A 358 -14.04 -7.38 -12.71
#